data_AF-A0A970FVT3-F1
#
_entry.id   AF-A0A970FVT3-F1
#
_cell.length_a   1.000
_cell.length_b   1.000
_cell.length_c   1.000
_cell.angle_alpha   90.00
_cell.angle_beta   90.00
_cell.angle_gamma   90.00
#
_symmetry.space_group_name_H-M   'P 1'
#
loop_
_entity.id
_entity.type
_entity.pdbx_description
1 polymer ?
#
loop_
_entity_poly.entity_id
_entity_poly.type
_entity_poly.pdbx_seq_one_letter_code
_entity_poly.pdbx_strand_id
1 'polypeptide(L)'
;MLSYGASALVKSVTADMLTDLLDVYPAQDAYAIMAIATLRVIKPAIACSRLSTHYNRTFVRVDYPGSALSPNSVCRLLQGVGQDGEKRKRFYQKRLASVAADHHIAIDGTLKQDT
;
A
#
# COMPACT_ATOMS: atom_id res chain seq x y z
N MET A 1 0.25 11.86 22.73
CA MET A 1 -0.73 10.80 22.38
C MET A 1 -0.53 10.43 20.92
N LEU A 2 -0.41 9.14 20.59
CA LEU A 2 -0.29 8.68 19.20
C LEU A 2 -1.63 8.93 18.49
N SER A 3 -1.62 9.43 17.25
CA SER A 3 -2.86 9.60 16.47
C SER A 3 -3.42 8.23 16.11
N TYR A 4 -4.55 7.87 16.73
CA TYR A 4 -5.22 6.56 16.57
C TYR A 4 -6.27 6.57 15.47
N GLY A 5 -7.24 7.50 15.52
CA GLY A 5 -8.45 7.44 14.70
C GLY A 5 -8.18 7.31 13.20
N ALA A 6 -7.26 8.11 12.66
CA ALA A 6 -6.92 8.05 11.24
C ALA A 6 -6.23 6.74 10.84
N SER A 7 -5.31 6.22 11.66
CA SER A 7 -4.62 4.93 11.41
C SER A 7 -5.59 3.76 11.49
N ALA A 8 -6.45 3.76 12.51
CA ALA A 8 -7.44 2.72 12.75
C ALA A 8 -8.48 2.65 11.62
N LEU A 9 -8.95 3.81 11.14
CA LEU A 9 -9.88 3.86 10.01
C LEU A 9 -9.25 3.24 8.76
N VAL A 10 -8.03 3.65 8.38
CA VAL A 10 -7.32 3.07 7.23
C VAL A 10 -7.24 1.56 7.37
N LYS A 11 -6.74 1.06 8.51
CA LYS A 11 -6.64 -0.38 8.77
C LYS A 11 -7.98 -1.10 8.62
N SER A 12 -9.06 -0.53 9.13
CA SER A 12 -10.39 -1.16 9.10
C SER A 12 -10.94 -1.31 7.68
N VAL A 13 -10.60 -0.40 6.75
CA VAL A 13 -11.11 -0.40 5.38
C VAL A 13 -10.13 -0.94 4.34
N THR A 14 -8.90 -1.27 4.74
CA THR A 14 -7.86 -1.80 3.84
C THR A 14 -7.23 -3.11 4.33
N ALA A 15 -7.90 -3.85 5.23
CA ALA A 15 -7.38 -5.10 5.79
C ALA A 15 -7.20 -6.19 4.72
N ASP A 16 -8.08 -6.20 3.72
CA ASP A 16 -8.04 -7.08 2.55
C ASP A 16 -6.78 -6.83 1.70
N MET A 17 -6.37 -5.58 1.51
CA MET A 17 -5.20 -5.22 0.72
C MET A 17 -3.89 -5.80 1.27
N LEU A 18 -3.75 -5.91 2.60
CA LEU A 18 -2.57 -6.52 3.21
C LEU A 18 -2.48 -8.01 2.87
N THR A 19 -3.62 -8.70 2.86
CA THR A 19 -3.68 -10.14 2.49
C THR A 19 -3.22 -10.33 1.05
N ASP A 20 -3.74 -9.51 0.12
CA ASP A 20 -3.33 -9.56 -1.28
C ASP A 20 -1.85 -9.21 -1.50
N LEU A 21 -1.30 -8.28 -0.71
CA LEU A 21 0.12 -7.94 -0.75
C LEU A 21 0.99 -9.09 -0.24
N LEU A 22 0.57 -9.80 0.83
CA LEU A 22 1.31 -10.92 1.40
C LEU A 22 1.41 -12.12 0.47
N ASP A 23 0.44 -12.28 -0.43
CA ASP A 23 0.46 -13.33 -1.46
C ASP A 23 1.45 -13.05 -2.61
N VAL A 24 1.92 -11.80 -2.74
CA VAL A 24 2.72 -11.35 -3.90
C VAL A 24 4.11 -10.88 -3.49
N TYR A 25 4.22 -10.22 -2.34
CA TYR A 25 5.44 -9.63 -1.82
C TYR A 25 5.88 -10.34 -0.54
N PRO A 26 7.21 -10.37 -0.26
CA PRO A 26 7.70 -10.79 1.05
C PRO A 26 7.00 -10.02 2.17
N ALA A 27 6.76 -10.68 3.31
CA ALA A 27 6.03 -10.06 4.43
C ALA A 27 6.61 -8.71 4.87
N GLN A 28 7.94 -8.58 4.88
CA GLN A 28 8.62 -7.34 5.21
C GLN A 28 8.26 -6.19 4.23
N ASP A 29 8.20 -6.48 2.94
CA ASP A 29 7.87 -5.50 1.90
C ASP A 29 6.38 -5.17 1.93
N ALA A 30 5.50 -6.17 2.10
CA ALA A 30 4.06 -5.97 2.22
C ALA A 30 3.71 -5.05 3.39
N TYR A 31 4.32 -5.28 4.56
CA TYR A 31 4.12 -4.45 5.74
C TYR A 31 4.66 -3.03 5.53
N ALA A 32 5.85 -2.90 4.91
CA ALA A 32 6.40 -1.59 4.60
C ALA A 32 5.57 -0.82 3.58
N ILE A 33 5.03 -1.48 2.55
CA ILE A 33 4.11 -0.89 1.57
C ILE A 33 2.86 -0.37 2.29
N MET A 34 2.22 -1.19 3.12
CA MET A 34 1.03 -0.77 3.88
C MET A 34 1.33 0.36 4.86
N ALA A 35 2.48 0.34 5.53
CA ALA A 35 2.89 1.40 6.43
C ALA A 35 3.09 2.72 5.67
N ILE A 36 3.78 2.71 4.52
CA ILE A 36 3.99 3.90 3.68
C ILE A 36 2.66 4.43 3.16
N ALA A 37 1.79 3.57 2.64
CA ALA A 37 0.49 3.94 2.12
C ALA A 37 -0.38 4.57 3.21
N THR A 38 -0.47 3.93 4.38
CA THR A 38 -1.21 4.44 5.53
C THR A 38 -0.68 5.81 5.96
N LEU A 39 0.64 5.99 6.06
CA LEU A 39 1.25 7.27 6.41
C LEU A 39 0.91 8.39 5.41
N ARG A 40 0.87 8.07 4.11
CA ARG A 40 0.52 9.02 3.06
C ARG A 40 -0.97 9.39 3.05
N VAL A 41 -1.85 8.47 3.48
CA VAL A 41 -3.28 8.76 3.65
C VAL A 41 -3.50 9.67 4.86
N ILE A 42 -2.93 9.34 6.01
CA ILE A 42 -3.14 10.12 7.25
C ILE A 42 -2.38 11.45 7.28
N LYS A 43 -1.28 11.55 6.49
CA LYS A 43 -0.50 12.76 6.30
C LYS A 43 -0.16 12.93 4.81
N PRO A 44 -1.06 13.59 4.05
CA PRO A 44 -0.83 13.89 2.65
C PRO A 44 0.50 14.63 2.43
N ALA A 45 1.17 14.35 1.31
CA ALA A 45 2.45 14.96 0.92
C ALA A 45 3.62 14.78 1.91
N ILE A 46 3.57 13.76 2.78
CA ILE A 46 4.71 13.40 3.64
C ILE A 46 5.95 13.05 2.79
N ALA A 47 7.05 13.77 3.02
CA ALA A 47 8.33 13.48 2.39
C ALA A 47 8.87 12.11 2.84
N CYS A 48 9.52 11.37 1.93
CA CYS A 48 10.08 10.05 2.26
C CYS A 48 11.06 10.08 3.44
N SER A 49 11.83 11.17 3.57
CA SER A 49 12.75 11.41 4.70
C SER A 49 12.05 11.50 6.06
N ARG A 50 10.75 11.77 6.10
CA ARG A 50 9.94 11.92 7.31
C ARG A 50 9.14 10.66 7.67
N LEU A 51 9.10 9.65 6.80
CA LEU A 51 8.29 8.43 7.01
C LEU A 51 8.66 7.71 8.30
N SER A 52 9.96 7.44 8.52
CA SER A 52 10.43 6.81 9.77
C SER A 52 9.98 7.57 11.03
N THR A 53 10.11 8.89 11.03
CA THR A 53 9.70 9.71 12.17
C THR A 53 8.20 9.61 12.45
N HIS A 54 7.37 9.63 11.41
CA HIS A 54 5.92 9.54 11.57
C HIS A 54 5.43 8.13 11.90
N TYR A 55 6.06 7.11 11.32
CA TYR A 55 5.83 5.72 11.69
C TYR A 55 6.01 5.49 13.19
N ASN A 56 7.13 5.94 13.75
CA ASN A 56 7.42 5.79 15.17
C ASN A 56 6.49 6.58 16.10
N ARG A 57 5.82 7.61 15.57
CA ARG A 57 4.91 8.52 16.28
C ARG A 57 3.42 8.27 16.04
N THR A 58 3.06 7.19 15.34
CA THR A 58 1.66 6.83 15.05
C THR A 58 1.39 5.37 15.36
N PHE A 59 0.12 4.97 15.37
CA PHE A 59 -0.27 3.56 15.54
C PHE A 59 0.13 2.68 14.34
N VAL A 60 0.57 3.27 13.24
CA VAL A 60 1.11 2.54 12.08
C VAL A 60 2.22 1.57 12.46
N ARG A 61 3.07 1.88 13.47
CA ARG A 61 4.10 0.94 13.95
C ARG A 61 3.56 -0.29 14.68
N VAL A 62 2.37 -0.15 15.27
CA VAL A 62 1.67 -1.23 15.98
C VAL A 62 0.91 -2.07 14.96
N ASP A 63 0.33 -1.42 13.95
CA ASP A 63 -0.43 -2.07 12.90
C ASP A 63 0.46 -2.85 11.92
N TYR A 64 1.64 -2.30 11.58
CA TYR A 64 2.59 -2.90 10.62
C TYR A 64 4.01 -2.97 11.23
N PRO A 65 4.23 -3.82 12.24
CA PRO A 65 5.49 -3.89 12.97
C PRO A 65 6.67 -4.28 12.08
N GLY A 66 7.89 -3.87 12.48
CA GLY A 66 9.13 -4.24 11.78
C GLY A 66 9.34 -3.56 10.41
N SER A 67 8.47 -2.63 10.00
CA SER A 67 8.58 -1.95 8.71
C SER A 67 9.85 -1.10 8.61
N ALA A 68 10.70 -1.40 7.63
CA ALA A 68 11.96 -0.69 7.40
C ALA A 68 11.72 0.64 6.65
N LEU A 69 11.49 1.72 7.39
CA LEU A 69 11.12 3.03 6.82
C LEU A 69 12.24 4.08 6.82
N SER A 70 13.50 3.64 6.84
CA SER A 70 14.64 4.52 6.59
C SER A 70 14.59 5.07 5.16
N PRO A 71 15.16 6.26 4.87
CA PRO A 71 15.19 6.80 3.51
C PRO A 71 15.74 5.79 2.48
N ASN A 72 16.83 5.10 2.81
CA ASN A 72 17.45 4.11 1.93
C ASN A 72 16.54 2.90 1.69
N SER A 73 15.90 2.39 2.74
CA SER A 73 14.97 1.27 2.66
C SER A 73 13.74 1.62 1.83
N VAL A 74 13.17 2.81 2.05
CA VAL A 74 12.00 3.31 1.30
C VAL A 74 12.33 3.48 -0.18
N CYS A 75 13.46 4.13 -0.51
CA CYS A 75 13.86 4.33 -1.90
C CYS A 75 14.04 2.98 -2.62
N ARG A 76 14.74 2.03 -1.99
CA ARG A 76 14.93 0.69 -2.55
C ARG A 76 13.61 -0.04 -2.76
N LEU A 77 12.71 0.00 -1.77
CA LEU A 77 11.40 -0.63 -1.85
C LEU A 77 10.57 -0.04 -3.00
N LEU A 78 10.45 1.29 -3.08
CA LEU A 78 9.69 1.96 -4.13
C LEU A 78 10.27 1.68 -5.52
N GLN A 79 11.60 1.65 -5.64
CA GLN A 79 12.25 1.28 -6.88
C GLN A 79 11.97 -0.18 -7.27
N GLY A 80 12.07 -1.11 -6.32
CA GLY A 80 11.76 -2.53 -6.56
C GLY A 80 10.30 -2.76 -6.98
N VAL A 81 9.36 -2.13 -6.28
CA VAL A 81 7.93 -2.15 -6.66
C VAL A 81 7.72 -1.55 -8.05
N GLY A 82 8.43 -0.47 -8.40
CA GLY A 82 8.36 0.19 -9.70
C GLY A 82 9.03 -0.58 -10.85
N GLN A 83 10.02 -1.42 -10.57
CA GLN A 83 10.71 -2.23 -11.58
C GLN A 83 10.01 -3.57 -11.82
N ASP A 84 9.43 -4.17 -10.79
CA ASP A 84 8.79 -5.48 -10.87
C ASP A 84 7.34 -5.38 -11.41
N GLY A 85 7.22 -5.27 -12.74
CA GLY A 85 5.93 -5.18 -13.42
C GLY A 85 5.06 -6.42 -13.24
N GLU A 86 5.67 -7.61 -13.13
CA GLU A 86 4.96 -8.87 -12.94
C GLU A 86 4.28 -8.92 -11.57
N LYS A 87 4.98 -8.55 -10.48
CA LYS A 87 4.34 -8.47 -9.16
C LYS A 87 3.23 -7.43 -9.12
N ARG A 88 3.42 -6.25 -9.72
CA ARG A 88 2.35 -5.25 -9.79
C ARG A 88 1.13 -5.80 -10.51
N LYS A 89 1.30 -6.42 -11.67
CA LYS A 89 0.21 -7.02 -12.44
C LYS A 89 -0.51 -8.09 -11.62
N ARG A 90 0.23 -8.97 -10.95
CA ARG A 90 -0.33 -10.04 -10.11
C ARG A 90 -1.13 -9.50 -8.93
N PHE A 91 -0.62 -8.47 -8.26
CA PHE A 91 -1.36 -7.79 -7.19
C PHE A 91 -2.68 -7.20 -7.71
N TYR A 92 -2.64 -6.45 -8.80
CA TYR A 92 -3.87 -5.88 -9.38
C TYR A 92 -4.85 -6.94 -9.88
N GLN A 93 -4.38 -8.06 -10.43
CA GLN A 93 -5.24 -9.18 -10.80
C GLN A 93 -5.96 -9.79 -9.60
N LYS A 94 -5.28 -9.96 -8.46
CA LYS A 94 -5.91 -10.39 -7.20
C LYS A 94 -6.96 -9.40 -6.71
N ARG A 95 -6.63 -8.11 -6.72
CA ARG A 95 -7.58 -7.03 -6.38
C ARG A 95 -8.83 -7.07 -7.25
N LEU A 96 -8.65 -7.22 -8.57
CA LEU A 96 -9.77 -7.30 -9.51
C LEU A 96 -10.62 -8.55 -9.27
N ALA A 97 -10.00 -9.71 -9.03
CA ALA A 97 -10.72 -10.95 -8.76
C ALA A 97 -11.57 -10.87 -7.48
N SER A 98 -11.04 -10.24 -6.43
CA SER A 98 -11.77 -10.01 -5.17
C SER A 98 -12.98 -9.08 -5.37
N VAL A 99 -12.81 -7.98 -6.10
CA VAL A 99 -13.90 -7.04 -6.38
C VAL A 99 -14.96 -7.62 -7.31
N ALA A 100 -14.55 -8.35 -8.36
CA ALA A 100 -15.44 -8.92 -9.37
C ALA A 100 -16.36 -10.03 -8.80
N ALA A 101 -15.95 -10.69 -7.72
CA ALA A 101 -16.77 -11.72 -7.07
C ALA A 101 -18.07 -11.13 -6.51
N ASP A 102 -18.00 -9.92 -5.97
CA ASP A 102 -19.11 -9.29 -5.26
C ASP A 102 -19.81 -8.17 -6.06
N HIS A 103 -19.21 -7.69 -7.16
CA HIS A 103 -19.69 -6.51 -7.88
C HIS A 103 -19.60 -6.67 -9.41
N HIS A 104 -20.60 -6.14 -10.12
CA HIS A 104 -20.47 -5.91 -11.55
C HIS A 104 -19.45 -4.80 -11.81
N ILE A 105 -18.35 -5.13 -12.51
CA ILE A 105 -17.33 -4.16 -12.88
C ILE A 105 -17.70 -3.52 -14.22
N ALA A 106 -18.02 -2.23 -14.20
CA ALA A 106 -18.10 -1.43 -15.42
C ALA A 106 -16.69 -0.91 -15.76
N ILE A 107 -16.10 -1.41 -16.84
CA ILE A 107 -14.85 -0.90 -17.37
C ILE A 107 -15.21 0.16 -18.42
N ASP A 108 -15.15 1.43 -18.01
CA ASP A 108 -15.28 2.54 -18.95
C ASP A 108 -13.98 2.72 -19.74
N GLY A 109 -14.10 2.75 -21.05
CA GLY A 109 -12.99 2.87 -21.97
C GLY A 109 -13.42 3.64 -23.20
N THR A 110 -12.63 4.61 -23.61
CA THR A 110 -12.77 5.23 -24.93
C THR A 110 -12.14 4.27 -25.95
N LEU A 111 -12.94 3.77 -26.90
CA LEU A 111 -12.43 2.98 -28.01
C LEU A 111 -11.49 3.86 -28.84
N LYS A 112 -10.18 3.67 -28.70
CA LYS A 112 -9.20 4.32 -29.58
C LYS A 112 -9.24 3.58 -30.91
N GLN A 113 -9.98 4.11 -31.87
CA GLN A 113 -9.95 3.61 -33.25
C GLN A 113 -8.71 4.18 -33.92
N ASP A 114 -7.78 3.31 -34.31
CA ASP A 114 -6.67 3.67 -35.21
C ASP A 114 -7.27 3.87 -36.62
N THR A 115 -7.75 5.07 -36.92
CA THR A 115 -8.00 5.52 -38.30
C THR A 115 -6.87 6.42 -38.75
#